data_AF-A0A8K0KST4-F1
#
_entry.id   AF-A0A8K0KST4-F1
#
_cell.length_a   1.000
_cell.length_b   1.000
_cell.length_c   1.000
_cell.angle_alpha   90.00
_cell.angle_beta   90.00
_cell.angle_gamma   90.00
#
_symmetry.space_group_name_H-M   'P 1'
#
loop_
_entity.id
_entity.type
_entity.pdbx_description
1 polymer ?
#
loop_
_entity_poly.entity_id
_entity_poly.type
_entity_poly.pdbx_seq_one_letter_code
_entity_poly.pdbx_strand_id
1 'polypeptide(L)'
;MSLFRHTDLDQVLSKQSQILPRSPVVDNMWRLWVLALLLLVEVTRTSSRGDVNSGVTGDDLSLWIDTQQVKMFSGISMKIYAIVDGRVSPYILDPNFERHLPIIPSEVSYVNFTWKSGGKKYYYNFDRLQSFDESILEAPVISIDTMGRVPRRPKVFSVFLPCSGNSSGIAPFGIGLLIKSRKGKPLPGTPLRLRLRKECAQRGPDPECDRKCANGGWCNQERICQCPEGYMGQHCRTALCYPQCMNGGSCTSPGICSCLPGFQGRHCEGGICAEKCLNGGKCIQKDTCDCPKGYYGLRCEFSKCIIPCLNGGRCRGANKCRCPSAFGGDHCEIMRTTRVNGGSGIPSRRQHSHSLSSAAEASNSEVGGDGRGKGRCPRHCGAHGTCQPERGICICEPGWFGKMCRRRGAFHNFPNFFPP
;
A
#
# COMPACT_ATOMS: atom_id res chain seq x y z
N MET A 1 -1.12 -8.73 56.69
CA MET A 1 0.32 -8.48 56.43
C MET A 1 0.75 -9.37 55.28
N SER A 2 1.17 -8.74 54.17
CA SER A 2 2.26 -9.12 53.26
C SER A 2 2.51 -10.61 52.91
N LEU A 3 2.43 -11.01 51.63
CA LEU A 3 3.57 -11.05 50.68
C LEU A 3 3.39 -12.07 49.52
N PHE A 4 4.08 -11.73 48.42
CA PHE A 4 4.60 -12.54 47.28
C PHE A 4 3.84 -12.65 45.93
N ARG A 5 4.30 -11.79 45.01
CA ARG A 5 4.78 -11.97 43.61
C ARG A 5 3.93 -12.75 42.58
N HIS A 6 3.56 -12.04 41.51
CA HIS A 6 3.18 -12.59 40.21
C HIS A 6 4.34 -12.50 39.20
N THR A 7 4.77 -13.66 38.69
CA THR A 7 5.49 -13.84 37.42
C THR A 7 4.59 -14.62 36.46
N ASP A 8 4.84 -14.38 35.17
CA ASP A 8 4.48 -15.20 34.00
C ASP A 8 3.03 -15.21 33.49
N LEU A 9 2.66 -14.11 32.84
CA LEU A 9 1.62 -14.05 31.81
C LEU A 9 2.20 -13.73 30.41
N ASP A 10 3.51 -13.93 30.21
CA ASP A 10 4.22 -13.64 28.95
C ASP A 10 4.26 -14.81 27.94
N GLN A 11 3.67 -15.97 28.26
CA GLN A 11 3.78 -17.17 27.40
C GLN A 11 2.58 -17.48 26.49
N VAL A 12 1.51 -16.67 26.51
CA VAL A 12 0.29 -16.96 25.71
C VAL A 12 0.05 -15.97 24.54
N LEU A 13 0.74 -14.83 24.48
CA LEU A 13 0.56 -13.82 23.41
C LEU A 13 1.54 -13.96 22.21
N SER A 14 2.25 -15.09 22.09
CA SER A 14 3.20 -15.34 20.98
C SER A 14 2.59 -15.99 19.72
N LYS A 15 1.26 -16.15 19.59
CA LYS A 15 0.68 -16.92 18.46
C LYS A 15 -0.36 -16.25 17.58
N GLN A 16 -0.49 -14.92 17.61
CA GLN A 16 -1.39 -14.23 16.67
C GLN A 16 -0.83 -12.89 16.17
N SER A 17 0.30 -12.93 15.47
CA SER A 17 0.79 -11.78 14.69
C SER A 17 1.67 -12.21 13.51
N GLN A 18 1.15 -13.04 12.61
CA GLN A 18 1.71 -13.22 11.28
C GLN A 18 0.58 -13.30 10.26
N ILE A 19 0.19 -12.15 9.72
CA ILE A 19 -0.19 -11.87 8.33
C ILE A 19 -0.43 -10.36 8.33
N LEU A 20 0.52 -9.61 7.76
CA LEU A 20 0.45 -8.26 7.17
C LEU A 20 1.87 -7.62 7.25
N PRO A 21 2.38 -7.02 6.16
CA PRO A 21 3.70 -6.40 6.16
C PRO A 21 3.72 -5.15 7.05
N ARG A 22 4.56 -5.16 8.10
CA ARG A 22 4.87 -3.98 8.92
C ARG A 22 5.63 -2.95 8.09
N SER A 23 4.97 -1.83 7.80
CA SER A 23 5.62 -0.58 7.36
C SER A 23 6.07 0.22 8.60
N PRO A 24 7.26 0.84 8.60
CA PRO A 24 7.76 1.66 9.72
C PRO A 24 6.98 2.96 9.94
N VAL A 25 5.88 3.17 9.21
CA VAL A 25 4.96 4.31 9.38
C VAL A 25 3.92 4.05 10.49
N VAL A 26 3.66 2.79 10.85
CA VAL A 26 2.54 2.42 11.74
C VAL A 26 2.90 2.46 13.23
N ASP A 27 4.18 2.25 13.60
CA ASP A 27 4.62 2.27 15.00
C ASP A 27 4.67 3.68 15.63
N ASN A 28 4.92 4.72 14.83
CA ASN A 28 4.90 6.09 15.33
C ASN A 28 3.49 6.67 15.46
N MET A 29 2.50 6.07 14.80
CA MET A 29 1.11 6.53 14.85
C MET A 29 0.39 6.00 16.10
N TRP A 30 0.73 4.79 16.57
CA TRP A 30 0.13 4.22 17.78
C TRP A 30 0.60 4.90 19.07
N ARG A 31 1.87 5.35 19.14
CA ARG A 31 2.40 6.12 20.28
C ARG A 31 1.75 7.50 20.42
N LEU A 32 1.38 8.14 19.30
CA LEU A 32 0.67 9.42 19.30
C LEU A 32 -0.81 9.27 19.73
N TRP A 33 -1.45 8.15 19.41
CA TRP A 33 -2.84 7.87 19.82
C TRP A 33 -2.98 7.54 21.31
N VAL A 34 -2.02 6.83 21.90
CA VAL A 34 -2.03 6.53 23.36
C VAL A 34 -1.75 7.79 24.20
N LEU A 35 -0.88 8.68 23.72
CA LEU A 35 -0.65 9.99 24.37
C LEU A 35 -1.84 10.95 24.21
N ALA A 36 -2.54 10.90 23.07
CA ALA A 36 -3.77 11.68 22.86
C ALA A 36 -4.95 11.18 23.72
N LEU A 37 -5.02 9.87 24.00
CA LEU A 37 -6.04 9.31 24.90
C LEU A 37 -5.76 9.64 26.38
N LEU A 38 -4.49 9.74 26.79
CA LEU A 38 -4.12 10.13 28.15
C LEU A 38 -4.34 11.63 28.42
N LEU A 39 -4.26 12.50 27.40
CA LEU A 39 -4.59 13.92 27.53
C LEU A 39 -6.10 14.22 27.57
N LEU A 40 -6.96 13.28 27.16
CA LEU A 40 -8.42 13.45 27.20
C LEU A 40 -9.05 13.07 28.55
N VAL A 41 -8.31 12.45 29.47
CA VAL A 41 -8.83 12.06 30.79
C VAL A 41 -8.64 13.14 31.86
N GLU A 42 -7.79 14.16 31.64
CA GLU A 42 -7.59 15.25 32.60
C GLU A 42 -8.39 16.54 32.33
N VAL A 43 -9.18 16.62 31.25
CA VAL A 43 -9.95 17.83 30.90
C VAL A 43 -11.47 17.62 31.08
N THR A 44 -11.88 17.13 32.26
CA THR A 44 -13.27 17.23 32.72
C THR A 44 -13.39 17.92 34.08
N ARG A 45 -12.53 18.93 34.32
CA ARG A 45 -12.71 19.81 35.48
C ARG A 45 -12.21 21.23 35.19
N THR A 46 -12.97 21.97 34.37
CA THR A 46 -13.28 23.41 34.54
C THR A 46 -13.94 23.97 33.27
N SER A 47 -14.77 24.99 33.50
CA SER A 47 -15.85 25.49 32.67
C SER A 47 -15.44 26.45 31.55
N SER A 48 -16.17 26.34 30.44
CA SER A 48 -16.62 27.35 29.45
C SER A 48 -15.66 28.07 28.49
N ARG A 49 -16.20 28.23 27.26
CA ARG A 49 -15.84 29.08 26.11
C ARG A 49 -14.95 28.49 25.00
N GLY A 50 -15.61 28.24 23.86
CA GLY A 50 -15.11 28.61 22.52
C GLY A 50 -14.43 27.52 21.69
N ASP A 51 -15.17 26.98 20.72
CA ASP A 51 -14.75 26.49 19.39
C ASP A 51 -13.39 25.77 19.21
N VAL A 52 -13.42 24.48 18.85
CA VAL A 52 -13.38 23.97 17.45
C VAL A 52 -13.47 22.45 17.53
N ASN A 53 -14.62 21.92 17.13
CA ASN A 53 -14.94 20.50 17.16
C ASN A 53 -14.18 19.77 16.03
N SER A 54 -13.17 18.97 16.40
CA SER A 54 -12.48 18.06 15.49
C SER A 54 -13.36 16.82 15.26
N GLY A 55 -14.37 16.96 14.43
CA GLY A 55 -15.27 15.87 14.04
C GLY A 55 -14.58 14.89 13.08
N VAL A 56 -13.90 13.88 13.60
CA VAL A 56 -13.58 12.65 12.85
C VAL A 56 -14.84 11.78 12.87
N THR A 57 -15.80 12.12 12.03
CA THR A 57 -16.98 11.28 11.78
C THR A 57 -16.76 10.50 10.49
N GLY A 58 -16.90 9.16 10.51
CA GLY A 58 -17.00 8.29 9.33
C GLY A 58 -18.27 8.52 8.47
N ASP A 59 -18.69 9.79 8.39
CA ASP A 59 -19.91 10.30 7.79
C ASP A 59 -19.59 11.11 6.52
N ASP A 60 -18.61 10.63 5.75
CA ASP A 60 -18.21 11.17 4.46
C ASP A 60 -18.53 10.17 3.33
N LEU A 61 -18.23 10.58 2.10
CA LEU A 61 -18.48 9.84 0.87
C LEU A 61 -17.83 8.46 0.91
N SER A 62 -18.62 7.43 0.63
CA SER A 62 -18.13 6.07 0.44
C SER A 62 -18.82 5.43 -0.75
N LEU A 63 -18.09 4.63 -1.53
CA LEU A 63 -18.57 3.86 -2.67
C LEU A 63 -17.90 2.48 -2.63
N TRP A 64 -18.70 1.41 -2.63
CA TRP A 64 -18.20 0.05 -2.55
C TRP A 64 -19.10 -0.95 -3.29
N ILE A 65 -18.55 -2.13 -3.55
CA ILE A 65 -19.29 -3.31 -4.02
C ILE A 65 -19.67 -4.13 -2.79
N ASP A 66 -20.94 -4.51 -2.69
CA ASP A 66 -21.46 -5.24 -1.52
C ASP A 66 -20.92 -6.67 -1.41
N THR A 67 -20.90 -7.17 -0.17
CA THR A 67 -20.36 -8.50 0.16
C THR A 67 -21.00 -9.64 -0.61
N GLN A 68 -22.32 -9.60 -0.83
CA GLN A 68 -23.02 -10.64 -1.59
C GLN A 68 -22.59 -10.65 -3.05
N GLN A 69 -22.44 -9.46 -3.65
CA GLN A 69 -21.96 -9.33 -5.02
C GLN A 69 -20.53 -9.87 -5.17
N VAL A 70 -19.65 -9.55 -4.22
CA VAL A 70 -18.28 -10.08 -4.20
C VAL A 70 -18.27 -11.59 -3.95
N LYS A 71 -19.12 -12.10 -3.05
CA LYS A 71 -19.24 -13.54 -2.75
C LYS A 71 -19.65 -14.33 -3.99
N MET A 72 -20.57 -13.82 -4.81
CA MET A 72 -20.94 -14.47 -6.08
C MET A 72 -19.74 -14.60 -7.04
N PHE A 73 -18.84 -13.63 -7.08
CA PHE A 73 -17.68 -13.66 -7.98
C PHE A 73 -16.45 -14.38 -7.40
N SER A 74 -16.34 -14.46 -6.08
CA SER A 74 -15.11 -14.86 -5.39
C SER A 74 -15.22 -16.08 -4.49
N GLY A 75 -16.43 -16.43 -4.05
CA GLY A 75 -16.65 -17.31 -2.91
C GLY A 75 -16.29 -16.66 -1.55
N ILE A 76 -15.94 -15.37 -1.53
CA ILE A 76 -15.48 -14.63 -0.35
C ILE A 76 -16.44 -13.48 -0.02
N SER A 77 -16.84 -13.38 1.23
CA SER A 77 -17.63 -12.26 1.74
C SER A 77 -16.74 -11.09 2.16
N MET A 78 -16.52 -10.11 1.26
CA MET A 78 -15.83 -8.86 1.61
C MET A 78 -16.43 -7.65 0.88
N LYS A 79 -16.27 -6.44 1.44
CA LYS A 79 -16.61 -5.19 0.73
C LYS A 79 -15.37 -4.66 0.02
N ILE A 80 -15.51 -4.33 -1.26
CA ILE A 80 -14.44 -3.72 -2.05
C ILE A 80 -14.76 -2.23 -2.21
N TYR A 81 -13.95 -1.36 -1.59
CA TYR A 81 -14.22 0.08 -1.53
C TYR A 81 -13.48 0.87 -2.58
N ALA A 82 -14.19 1.45 -3.55
CA ALA A 82 -13.59 2.38 -4.50
C ALA A 82 -13.29 3.75 -3.88
N ILE A 83 -14.16 4.21 -2.99
CA ILE A 83 -14.01 5.47 -2.26
C ILE A 83 -14.30 5.20 -0.78
N VAL A 84 -13.41 5.66 0.10
CA VAL A 84 -13.55 5.59 1.56
C VAL A 84 -13.32 6.98 2.13
N ASP A 85 -14.26 7.46 2.94
CA ASP A 85 -14.19 8.76 3.61
C ASP A 85 -13.75 9.93 2.70
N GLY A 86 -14.34 10.00 1.51
CA GLY A 86 -14.04 11.05 0.53
C GLY A 86 -12.69 10.92 -0.18
N ARG A 87 -12.01 9.78 -0.09
CA ARG A 87 -10.75 9.50 -0.79
C ARG A 87 -10.90 8.31 -1.72
N VAL A 88 -10.44 8.46 -2.96
CA VAL A 88 -10.32 7.34 -3.90
C VAL A 88 -9.26 6.38 -3.39
N SER A 89 -9.56 5.08 -3.44
CA SER A 89 -8.63 4.08 -2.96
C SER A 89 -7.33 4.04 -3.78
N PRO A 90 -6.14 3.96 -3.14
CA PRO A 90 -4.86 4.01 -3.84
C PRO A 90 -4.68 2.94 -4.92
N TYR A 91 -5.27 1.75 -4.73
CA TYR A 91 -5.15 0.65 -5.69
C TYR A 91 -5.87 0.93 -7.02
N ILE A 92 -6.92 1.76 -7.02
CA ILE A 92 -7.62 2.19 -8.26
C ILE A 92 -6.78 3.21 -9.03
N LEU A 93 -5.91 3.94 -8.33
CA LEU A 93 -5.04 4.95 -8.92
C LEU A 93 -3.75 4.34 -9.53
N ASP A 94 -3.52 3.03 -9.35
CA ASP A 94 -2.40 2.33 -9.96
C ASP A 94 -2.58 2.25 -11.49
N PRO A 95 -1.62 2.72 -12.29
CA PRO A 95 -1.67 2.63 -13.76
C PRO A 95 -1.83 1.20 -14.29
N ASN A 96 -1.42 0.20 -13.52
CA ASN A 96 -1.53 -1.22 -13.87
C ASN A 96 -2.78 -1.88 -13.30
N PHE A 97 -3.64 -1.15 -12.58
CA PHE A 97 -4.85 -1.71 -11.95
C PHE A 97 -5.69 -2.52 -12.94
N GLU A 98 -5.94 -1.97 -14.13
CA GLU A 98 -6.75 -2.59 -15.18
C GLU A 98 -6.23 -3.97 -15.64
N ARG A 99 -4.90 -4.19 -15.57
CA ARG A 99 -4.28 -5.47 -15.97
C ARG A 99 -4.56 -6.58 -14.97
N HIS A 100 -4.82 -6.22 -13.72
CA HIS A 100 -5.11 -7.15 -12.63
C HIS A 100 -6.61 -7.44 -12.49
N LEU A 101 -7.46 -6.71 -13.23
CA LEU A 101 -8.89 -6.93 -13.21
C LEU A 101 -9.27 -8.16 -14.05
N PRO A 102 -10.10 -9.06 -13.49
CA PRO A 102 -10.56 -10.24 -14.18
C PRO A 102 -11.57 -9.83 -15.27
N ILE A 103 -11.79 -10.73 -16.21
CA ILE A 103 -12.89 -10.59 -17.15
C ILE A 103 -14.20 -10.89 -16.40
N ILE A 104 -15.19 -10.03 -16.55
CA ILE A 104 -16.53 -10.25 -16.01
C ILE A 104 -17.17 -11.40 -16.80
N PRO A 105 -17.63 -12.48 -16.15
CA PRO A 105 -18.18 -13.65 -16.86
C PRO A 105 -19.50 -13.39 -17.61
N SER A 106 -19.85 -14.29 -18.52
CA SER A 106 -21.08 -14.23 -19.36
C SER A 106 -22.39 -14.11 -18.56
N GLU A 107 -22.46 -14.73 -17.39
CA GLU A 107 -23.62 -14.84 -16.52
C GLU A 107 -23.94 -13.56 -15.75
N VAL A 108 -22.96 -12.66 -15.67
CA VAL A 108 -23.05 -11.46 -14.85
C VAL A 108 -23.69 -10.36 -15.68
N SER A 109 -25.01 -10.26 -15.64
CA SER A 109 -25.76 -9.24 -16.38
C SER A 109 -25.70 -7.86 -15.72
N TYR A 110 -25.37 -7.78 -14.43
CA TYR A 110 -25.21 -6.50 -13.73
C TYR A 110 -24.26 -6.61 -12.52
N VAL A 111 -23.78 -5.45 -12.06
CA VAL A 111 -22.99 -5.30 -10.83
C VAL A 111 -23.63 -4.26 -9.93
N ASN A 112 -23.92 -4.64 -8.68
CA ASN A 112 -24.45 -3.73 -7.67
C ASN A 112 -23.34 -2.96 -6.96
N PHE A 113 -23.52 -1.65 -6.87
CA PHE A 113 -22.69 -0.73 -6.11
C PHE A 113 -23.52 -0.04 -5.05
N THR A 114 -22.95 0.15 -3.87
CA THR A 114 -23.56 0.94 -2.81
C THR A 114 -22.70 2.16 -2.52
N TRP A 115 -23.38 3.29 -2.36
CA TRP A 115 -22.75 4.56 -2.00
C TRP A 115 -23.54 5.36 -0.97
N LYS A 116 -22.85 6.26 -0.28
CA LYS A 116 -23.44 7.23 0.65
C LYS A 116 -22.59 8.49 0.67
N SER A 117 -23.18 9.64 0.97
CA SER A 117 -22.48 10.92 1.15
C SER A 117 -22.35 11.37 2.61
N GLY A 118 -23.09 10.71 3.53
CA GLY A 118 -23.17 11.13 4.91
C GLY A 118 -23.63 12.59 5.07
N GLY A 119 -22.98 13.36 5.94
CA GLY A 119 -23.33 14.76 6.21
C GLY A 119 -23.00 15.72 5.06
N LYS A 120 -22.03 15.37 4.19
CA LYS A 120 -21.58 16.24 3.09
C LYS A 120 -22.41 16.04 1.82
N LYS A 121 -22.47 17.08 0.97
CA LYS A 121 -23.16 17.04 -0.33
C LYS A 121 -22.16 16.82 -1.45
N TYR A 122 -22.35 15.73 -2.19
CA TYR A 122 -21.60 15.39 -3.39
C TYR A 122 -22.54 15.22 -4.58
N TYR A 123 -22.05 15.58 -5.75
CA TYR A 123 -22.73 15.43 -7.03
C TYR A 123 -21.90 14.52 -7.92
N TYR A 124 -22.56 13.61 -8.61
CA TYR A 124 -21.92 12.65 -9.49
C TYR A 124 -22.29 12.95 -10.95
N ASN A 125 -21.40 12.56 -11.86
CA ASN A 125 -21.62 12.56 -13.29
C ASN A 125 -20.93 11.35 -13.92
N PHE A 126 -21.71 10.45 -14.50
CA PHE A 126 -21.25 9.37 -15.35
C PHE A 126 -21.01 9.92 -16.75
N ASP A 127 -19.79 10.35 -17.01
CA ASP A 127 -19.42 11.02 -18.26
C ASP A 127 -18.93 10.05 -19.35
N ARG A 128 -18.84 8.75 -19.02
CA ARG A 128 -18.53 7.69 -19.97
C ARG A 128 -19.25 6.41 -19.56
N LEU A 129 -20.09 5.91 -20.44
CA LEU A 129 -20.70 4.59 -20.40
C LEU A 129 -20.69 4.10 -21.85
N GLN A 130 -19.63 3.39 -22.24
CA GLN A 130 -19.43 2.99 -23.62
C GLN A 130 -18.91 1.57 -23.72
N SER A 131 -19.38 0.84 -24.73
CA SER A 131 -18.72 -0.37 -25.19
C SER A 131 -17.64 0.00 -26.21
N PHE A 132 -16.56 -0.76 -26.27
CA PHE A 132 -15.56 -0.65 -27.34
C PHE A 132 -15.75 -1.72 -28.41
N ASP A 133 -16.73 -2.61 -28.24
CA ASP A 133 -17.12 -3.63 -29.21
C ASP A 133 -18.63 -3.91 -29.08
N GLU A 134 -19.43 -3.11 -29.81
CA GLU A 134 -20.90 -3.19 -29.81
C GLU A 134 -21.44 -4.46 -30.48
N SER A 135 -20.61 -5.17 -31.24
CA SER A 135 -21.01 -6.45 -31.86
C SER A 135 -21.16 -7.59 -30.85
N ILE A 136 -20.53 -7.44 -29.68
CA ILE A 136 -20.52 -8.42 -28.59
C ILE A 136 -21.28 -7.88 -27.37
N LEU A 137 -21.03 -6.63 -26.98
CA LEU A 137 -21.58 -6.00 -25.78
C LEU A 137 -22.12 -4.62 -26.09
N GLU A 138 -23.38 -4.36 -25.76
CA GLU A 138 -23.97 -3.02 -25.88
C GLU A 138 -23.41 -2.08 -24.81
N ALA A 139 -23.66 -0.77 -24.96
CA ALA A 139 -23.19 0.21 -23.99
C ALA A 139 -23.75 -0.07 -22.58
N PRO A 140 -22.93 0.04 -21.50
CA PRO A 140 -23.40 -0.17 -20.14
C PRO A 140 -24.53 0.79 -19.76
N VAL A 141 -25.56 0.26 -19.09
CA VAL A 141 -26.71 1.04 -18.61
C VAL A 141 -26.68 1.09 -17.08
N ILE A 142 -27.15 2.18 -16.48
CA ILE A 142 -27.17 2.35 -15.02
C ILE A 142 -28.60 2.50 -14.51
N SER A 143 -28.87 2.02 -13.30
CA SER A 143 -30.22 2.06 -12.68
C SER A 143 -30.62 3.43 -12.10
N ILE A 144 -29.83 4.46 -12.36
CA ILE A 144 -29.99 5.83 -11.85
C ILE A 144 -29.68 6.82 -13.00
N ASP A 145 -30.08 8.07 -12.87
CA ASP A 145 -29.71 9.10 -13.85
C ASP A 145 -28.20 9.24 -13.96
N THR A 146 -27.68 9.63 -15.14
CA THR A 146 -26.24 9.80 -15.39
C THR A 146 -25.61 10.92 -14.58
N MET A 147 -26.39 11.90 -14.15
CA MET A 147 -25.96 12.96 -13.24
C MET A 147 -26.97 13.15 -12.12
N GLY A 148 -26.46 13.49 -10.95
CA GLY A 148 -27.34 13.70 -9.80
C GLY A 148 -26.59 13.95 -8.51
N ARG A 149 -27.33 13.86 -7.41
CA ARG A 149 -26.78 14.01 -6.06
C ARG A 149 -26.58 12.65 -5.42
N VAL A 150 -25.40 12.44 -4.82
CA VAL A 150 -25.12 11.22 -4.04
C VAL A 150 -26.04 11.19 -2.81
N PRO A 151 -26.71 10.07 -2.53
CA PRO A 151 -27.66 9.97 -1.43
C PRO A 151 -26.96 10.05 -0.07
N ARG A 152 -27.64 10.64 0.91
CA ARG A 152 -27.13 10.80 2.28
C ARG A 152 -26.93 9.44 2.97
N ARG A 153 -27.90 8.55 2.83
CA ARG A 153 -27.87 7.18 3.36
C ARG A 153 -27.38 6.20 2.29
N PRO A 154 -26.85 5.02 2.68
CA PRO A 154 -26.51 3.96 1.74
C PRO A 154 -27.66 3.67 0.79
N LYS A 155 -27.40 3.73 -0.52
CA LYS A 155 -28.34 3.32 -1.56
C LYS A 155 -27.60 2.50 -2.61
N VAL A 156 -28.24 1.44 -3.07
CA VAL A 156 -27.73 0.59 -4.15
C VAL A 156 -28.07 1.24 -5.49
N PHE A 157 -27.15 1.14 -6.45
CA PHE A 157 -27.44 1.28 -7.87
C PHE A 157 -26.76 0.13 -8.63
N SER A 158 -27.33 -0.26 -9.77
CA SER A 158 -26.80 -1.34 -10.60
C SER A 158 -26.21 -0.77 -11.88
N VAL A 159 -25.10 -1.36 -12.32
CA VAL A 159 -24.57 -1.18 -13.68
C VAL A 159 -24.88 -2.46 -14.46
N PHE A 160 -25.72 -2.35 -15.47
CA PHE A 160 -26.10 -3.42 -16.38
C PHE A 160 -25.11 -3.54 -17.54
N LEU A 161 -24.80 -4.78 -17.91
CA LEU A 161 -23.82 -5.16 -18.94
C LEU A 161 -24.49 -6.03 -20.01
N PRO A 162 -25.37 -5.44 -20.85
CA PRO A 162 -26.12 -6.16 -21.89
C PRO A 162 -25.23 -6.72 -23.00
N CYS A 163 -25.27 -8.03 -23.22
CA CYS A 163 -24.66 -8.67 -24.38
C CYS A 163 -25.58 -8.53 -25.59
N SER A 164 -25.04 -8.27 -26.78
CA SER A 164 -25.81 -8.07 -28.02
C SER A 164 -26.52 -9.37 -28.52
N GLY A 165 -26.22 -10.52 -27.90
CA GLY A 165 -26.91 -11.80 -28.12
C GLY A 165 -26.54 -12.54 -29.40
N ASN A 166 -25.95 -11.85 -30.38
CA ASN A 166 -25.61 -12.41 -31.70
C ASN A 166 -24.17 -12.93 -31.83
N SER A 167 -23.30 -12.59 -30.88
CA SER A 167 -21.87 -12.92 -30.93
C SER A 167 -21.38 -13.38 -29.56
N SER A 168 -20.52 -14.40 -29.56
CA SER A 168 -19.75 -14.79 -28.38
C SER A 168 -18.35 -14.18 -28.44
N GLY A 169 -17.82 -13.75 -27.30
CA GLY A 169 -16.47 -13.21 -27.22
C GLY A 169 -16.26 -12.30 -26.01
N ILE A 170 -15.11 -11.64 -25.95
CA ILE A 170 -14.75 -10.73 -24.86
C ILE A 170 -14.77 -9.30 -25.39
N ALA A 171 -15.67 -8.47 -24.85
CA ALA A 171 -15.79 -7.07 -25.19
C ALA A 171 -15.16 -6.19 -24.11
N PRO A 172 -14.25 -5.26 -24.47
CA PRO A 172 -13.84 -4.19 -23.57
C PRO A 172 -14.94 -3.12 -23.47
N PHE A 173 -15.12 -2.54 -22.29
CA PHE A 173 -16.02 -1.40 -22.08
C PHE A 173 -15.42 -0.39 -21.09
N GLY A 174 -15.93 0.84 -21.08
CA GLY A 174 -15.41 1.95 -20.30
C GLY A 174 -16.47 2.59 -19.40
N ILE A 175 -16.12 2.80 -18.13
CA ILE A 175 -16.93 3.57 -17.17
C ILE A 175 -16.13 4.79 -16.69
N GLY A 176 -16.75 5.97 -16.78
CA GLY A 176 -16.24 7.24 -16.28
C GLY A 176 -17.12 7.78 -15.17
N LEU A 177 -16.57 8.02 -13.97
CA LEU A 177 -17.31 8.59 -12.85
C LEU A 177 -16.59 9.81 -12.28
N LEU A 178 -17.18 10.98 -12.49
CA LEU A 178 -16.74 12.24 -11.91
C LEU A 178 -17.55 12.55 -10.66
N ILE A 179 -16.88 12.87 -9.55
CA ILE A 179 -17.55 13.31 -8.32
C ILE A 179 -17.10 14.72 -7.97
N LYS A 180 -18.05 15.61 -7.70
CA LYS A 180 -17.80 16.99 -7.32
C LYS A 180 -18.38 17.27 -5.93
N SER A 181 -17.69 18.11 -5.17
CA SER A 181 -18.22 18.66 -3.92
C SER A 181 -19.34 19.67 -4.18
N ARG A 182 -20.05 20.10 -3.14
CA ARG A 182 -21.04 21.21 -3.21
C ARG A 182 -20.51 22.47 -3.90
N LYS A 183 -19.21 22.74 -3.82
CA LYS A 183 -18.56 23.92 -4.43
C LYS A 183 -18.16 23.70 -5.90
N GLY A 184 -18.55 22.58 -6.51
CA GLY A 184 -18.17 22.22 -7.88
C GLY A 184 -16.75 21.69 -8.05
N LYS A 185 -15.91 21.71 -7.00
CA LYS A 185 -14.54 21.17 -7.05
C LYS A 185 -14.57 19.64 -7.21
N PRO A 186 -13.84 19.07 -8.20
CA PRO A 186 -13.68 17.62 -8.34
C PRO A 186 -13.03 16.98 -7.11
N LEU A 187 -13.48 15.77 -6.77
CA LEU A 187 -12.85 14.96 -5.74
C LEU A 187 -11.48 14.48 -6.24
N PRO A 188 -10.39 14.58 -5.45
CA PRO A 188 -9.08 14.09 -5.85
C PRO A 188 -9.13 12.62 -6.27
N GLY A 189 -8.53 12.30 -7.42
CA GLY A 189 -8.58 10.97 -8.02
C GLY A 189 -9.78 10.72 -8.94
N THR A 190 -10.73 11.66 -9.05
CA THR A 190 -11.82 11.61 -10.04
C THR A 190 -11.54 12.57 -11.22
N PRO A 191 -11.99 12.28 -12.45
CA PRO A 191 -12.87 11.18 -12.84
C PRO A 191 -12.20 9.81 -12.74
N LEU A 192 -12.90 8.84 -12.15
CA LEU A 192 -12.48 7.44 -12.21
C LEU A 192 -12.67 6.99 -13.66
N ARG A 193 -11.60 6.53 -14.30
CA ARG A 193 -11.63 5.99 -15.67
C ARG A 193 -11.28 4.52 -15.58
N LEU A 194 -12.29 3.66 -15.70
CA LEU A 194 -12.11 2.22 -15.64
C LEU A 194 -12.34 1.64 -17.03
N ARG A 195 -11.34 0.93 -17.56
CA ARG A 195 -11.50 0.05 -18.72
C ARG A 195 -11.59 -1.40 -18.23
N LEU A 196 -12.76 -1.99 -18.45
CA LEU A 196 -13.11 -3.33 -17.98
C LEU A 196 -13.33 -4.25 -19.18
N ARG A 197 -13.38 -5.56 -18.92
CA ARG A 197 -13.64 -6.59 -19.94
C ARG A 197 -14.81 -7.46 -19.50
N LYS A 198 -15.73 -7.73 -20.42
CA LYS A 198 -16.90 -8.60 -20.21
C LYS A 198 -16.87 -9.71 -21.26
N GLU A 199 -16.97 -10.94 -20.82
CA GLU A 199 -17.25 -12.07 -21.69
C GLU A 199 -18.76 -12.11 -21.97
N CYS A 200 -19.14 -12.31 -23.22
CA CYS A 200 -20.50 -12.60 -23.64
C CYS A 200 -20.48 -13.96 -24.33
N ALA A 201 -21.40 -14.83 -23.94
CA ALA A 201 -21.54 -16.15 -24.53
C ALA A 201 -22.98 -16.29 -24.98
N GLN A 202 -23.18 -16.55 -26.27
CA GLN A 202 -24.46 -16.98 -26.79
C GLN A 202 -24.65 -18.44 -26.37
N ARG A 203 -25.40 -18.66 -25.29
CA ARG A 203 -25.80 -20.00 -24.88
C ARG A 203 -27.06 -20.36 -25.63
N GLY A 204 -26.89 -21.13 -26.70
CA GLY A 204 -28.02 -21.76 -27.34
C GLY A 204 -28.71 -22.76 -26.39
N PRO A 205 -29.99 -23.05 -26.61
CA PRO A 205 -30.68 -24.14 -25.92
C PRO A 205 -29.91 -25.45 -26.13
N ASP A 206 -29.56 -26.15 -25.05
CA ASP A 206 -28.94 -27.48 -25.11
C ASP A 206 -30.00 -28.57 -24.93
N PRO A 207 -30.28 -29.40 -25.95
CA PRO A 207 -31.23 -30.51 -25.84
C PRO A 207 -30.92 -31.49 -24.70
N GLU A 208 -29.65 -31.60 -24.31
CA GLU A 208 -29.18 -32.48 -23.24
C GLU A 208 -28.96 -31.76 -21.90
N CYS A 209 -29.46 -30.52 -21.77
CA CYS A 209 -29.29 -29.66 -20.59
C CYS A 209 -29.64 -30.38 -19.28
N ASP A 210 -30.75 -31.14 -19.24
CA ASP A 210 -31.23 -31.88 -18.06
C ASP A 210 -30.18 -32.85 -17.47
N ARG A 211 -29.22 -33.31 -18.28
CA ARG A 211 -28.19 -34.28 -17.86
C ARG A 211 -26.80 -33.67 -17.74
N LYS A 212 -26.54 -32.54 -18.40
CA LYS A 212 -25.20 -31.93 -18.47
C LYS A 212 -24.95 -30.89 -17.38
N CYS A 213 -25.98 -30.28 -16.80
CA CYS A 213 -25.82 -29.31 -15.71
C CYS A 213 -25.10 -29.96 -14.51
N ALA A 214 -23.94 -29.44 -14.16
CA ALA A 214 -23.10 -29.95 -13.08
C ALA A 214 -23.28 -29.15 -11.78
N ASN A 215 -22.64 -29.62 -10.70
CA ASN A 215 -22.50 -28.92 -9.42
C ASN A 215 -23.82 -28.46 -8.78
N GLY A 216 -24.93 -29.16 -9.06
CA GLY A 216 -26.26 -28.81 -8.54
C GLY A 216 -26.99 -27.72 -9.35
N GLY A 217 -26.52 -27.40 -10.55
CA GLY A 217 -27.28 -26.59 -11.50
C GLY A 217 -28.52 -27.32 -12.02
N TRP A 218 -29.55 -26.56 -12.38
CA TRP A 218 -30.82 -27.09 -12.90
C TRP A 218 -31.12 -26.53 -14.28
N CYS A 219 -31.83 -27.28 -15.12
CA CYS A 219 -32.16 -26.85 -16.46
C CYS A 219 -33.48 -26.05 -16.49
N ASN A 220 -33.48 -24.85 -17.05
CA ASN A 220 -34.71 -24.07 -17.21
C ASN A 220 -35.54 -24.48 -18.45
N GLN A 221 -36.71 -23.89 -18.60
CA GLN A 221 -37.62 -24.15 -19.74
C GLN A 221 -37.00 -23.83 -21.11
N GLU A 222 -36.05 -22.89 -21.14
CA GLU A 222 -35.32 -22.49 -22.35
C GLU A 222 -34.12 -23.41 -22.66
N ARG A 223 -33.99 -24.54 -21.95
CA ARG A 223 -32.88 -25.50 -22.11
C ARG A 223 -31.51 -24.91 -21.80
N ILE A 224 -31.44 -24.02 -20.81
CA ILE A 224 -30.22 -23.38 -20.32
C ILE A 224 -29.99 -23.76 -18.86
N CYS A 225 -28.76 -24.20 -18.53
CA CYS A 225 -28.40 -24.49 -17.15
C CYS A 225 -28.36 -23.22 -16.30
N GLN A 226 -29.11 -23.23 -15.22
CA GLN A 226 -29.09 -22.24 -14.16
C GLN A 226 -28.09 -22.68 -13.09
N CYS A 227 -26.99 -21.95 -12.99
CA CYS A 227 -25.87 -22.33 -12.13
C CYS A 227 -26.07 -21.85 -10.69
N PRO A 228 -25.66 -22.66 -9.69
CA PRO A 228 -25.66 -22.24 -8.31
C PRO A 228 -24.54 -21.22 -8.03
N GLU A 229 -24.62 -20.56 -6.87
CA GLU A 229 -23.67 -19.54 -6.45
C GLU A 229 -22.22 -20.03 -6.55
N GLY A 230 -21.37 -19.27 -7.23
CA GLY A 230 -19.94 -19.58 -7.39
C GLY A 230 -19.61 -20.54 -8.54
N TYR A 231 -20.58 -20.97 -9.35
CA TYR A 231 -20.34 -21.78 -10.56
C TYR A 231 -20.82 -21.08 -11.82
N MET A 232 -20.16 -21.37 -12.94
CA MET A 232 -20.39 -20.76 -14.25
C MET A 232 -20.10 -21.72 -15.40
N GLY A 233 -20.33 -21.27 -16.62
CA GLY A 233 -20.27 -22.03 -17.87
C GLY A 233 -21.63 -22.58 -18.31
N GLN A 234 -21.76 -22.97 -19.58
CA GLN A 234 -23.00 -23.51 -20.18
C GLN A 234 -23.58 -24.70 -19.39
N HIS A 235 -22.73 -25.44 -18.69
CA HIS A 235 -23.08 -26.62 -17.90
C HIS A 235 -22.70 -26.49 -16.42
N CYS A 236 -22.43 -25.28 -15.91
CA CYS A 236 -22.08 -25.02 -14.51
C CYS A 236 -20.85 -25.78 -13.99
N ARG A 237 -19.90 -26.12 -14.87
CA ARG A 237 -18.69 -26.89 -14.53
C ARG A 237 -17.54 -26.02 -14.01
N THR A 238 -17.51 -24.75 -14.39
CA THR A 238 -16.40 -23.85 -14.08
C THR A 238 -16.66 -23.18 -12.74
N ALA A 239 -15.81 -23.43 -11.75
CA ALA A 239 -15.90 -22.73 -10.47
C ALA A 239 -15.34 -21.30 -10.58
N LEU A 240 -15.95 -20.36 -9.86
CA LEU A 240 -15.52 -18.98 -9.75
C LEU A 240 -14.52 -18.82 -8.60
N CYS A 241 -13.28 -18.44 -8.92
CA CYS A 241 -12.27 -18.04 -7.95
C CYS A 241 -11.88 -16.60 -8.21
N TYR A 242 -12.13 -15.73 -7.23
CA TYR A 242 -11.63 -14.36 -7.25
C TYR A 242 -10.94 -14.01 -5.92
N PRO A 243 -9.75 -13.39 -5.93
CA PRO A 243 -8.83 -13.28 -7.07
C PRO A 243 -8.59 -14.62 -7.78
N GLN A 244 -8.33 -14.55 -9.09
CA GLN A 244 -8.00 -15.73 -9.89
C GLN A 244 -6.77 -16.43 -9.29
N CYS A 245 -6.73 -17.76 -9.40
CA CYS A 245 -5.58 -18.54 -8.95
C CYS A 245 -4.34 -18.11 -9.74
N MET A 246 -3.29 -17.69 -9.03
CA MET A 246 -2.04 -17.23 -9.61
C MET A 246 -1.11 -18.41 -9.92
N ASN A 247 -0.02 -18.13 -10.64
CA ASN A 247 1.07 -19.08 -10.88
C ASN A 247 0.62 -20.46 -11.45
N GLY A 248 -0.40 -20.44 -12.32
CA GLY A 248 -0.93 -21.65 -12.96
C GLY A 248 -1.80 -22.54 -12.05
N GLY A 249 -2.21 -22.04 -10.88
CA GLY A 249 -3.17 -22.75 -10.03
C GLY A 249 -4.54 -22.92 -10.71
N SER A 250 -5.27 -23.98 -10.34
CA SER A 250 -6.60 -24.29 -10.88
C SER A 250 -7.69 -24.06 -9.84
N CYS A 251 -8.82 -23.50 -10.25
CA CYS A 251 -9.99 -23.30 -9.38
C CYS A 251 -10.79 -24.60 -9.30
N THR A 252 -10.72 -25.31 -8.16
CA THR A 252 -11.38 -26.62 -7.99
C THR A 252 -12.81 -26.51 -7.48
N SER A 253 -13.09 -25.43 -6.75
CA SER A 253 -14.41 -25.11 -6.20
C SER A 253 -14.47 -23.62 -5.89
N PRO A 254 -15.67 -23.03 -5.67
CA PRO A 254 -15.82 -21.59 -5.50
C PRO A 254 -14.87 -21.03 -4.44
N GLY A 255 -13.98 -20.11 -4.84
CA GLY A 255 -12.99 -19.47 -3.96
C GLY A 255 -11.84 -20.35 -3.44
N ILE A 256 -11.68 -21.58 -3.96
CA ILE A 256 -10.62 -22.53 -3.57
C ILE A 256 -9.71 -22.82 -4.77
N CYS A 257 -8.42 -22.49 -4.61
CA CYS A 257 -7.38 -22.76 -5.59
C CYS A 257 -6.56 -23.99 -5.21
N SER A 258 -6.35 -24.88 -6.18
CA SER A 258 -5.33 -25.93 -6.12
C SER A 258 -4.05 -25.42 -6.75
N CYS A 259 -2.97 -25.34 -5.96
CA CYS A 259 -1.70 -24.79 -6.39
C CYS A 259 -0.79 -25.84 -7.03
N LEU A 260 -0.02 -25.42 -8.03
CA LEU A 260 1.03 -26.25 -8.61
C LEU A 260 2.18 -26.49 -7.60
N PRO A 261 2.94 -27.58 -7.73
CA PRO A 261 4.09 -27.84 -6.88
C PRO A 261 5.09 -26.67 -6.87
N GLY A 262 5.48 -26.23 -5.68
CA GLY A 262 6.35 -25.06 -5.50
C GLY A 262 5.60 -23.74 -5.26
N PHE A 263 4.27 -23.77 -5.18
CA PHE A 263 3.44 -22.61 -4.83
C PHE A 263 2.52 -22.91 -3.64
N GLN A 264 2.14 -21.86 -2.92
CA GLN A 264 1.30 -21.89 -1.73
C GLN A 264 0.50 -20.60 -1.58
N GLY A 265 -0.35 -20.54 -0.56
CA GLY A 265 -1.26 -19.42 -0.32
C GLY A 265 -2.66 -19.73 -0.85
N ARG A 266 -3.61 -18.84 -0.52
CA ARG A 266 -5.02 -19.07 -0.82
C ARG A 266 -5.31 -18.99 -2.32
N HIS A 267 -4.56 -18.15 -3.02
CA HIS A 267 -4.65 -17.91 -4.45
C HIS A 267 -3.35 -18.32 -5.17
N CYS A 268 -2.55 -19.19 -4.56
CA CYS A 268 -1.26 -19.64 -5.09
C CYS A 268 -0.25 -18.49 -5.31
N GLU A 269 -0.37 -17.41 -4.55
CA GLU A 269 0.43 -16.20 -4.65
C GLU A 269 1.84 -16.34 -4.08
N GLY A 270 2.03 -17.27 -3.14
CA GLY A 270 3.30 -17.50 -2.46
C GLY A 270 4.13 -18.61 -3.09
N GLY A 271 5.44 -18.49 -3.03
CA GLY A 271 6.37 -19.55 -3.39
C GLY A 271 6.66 -20.52 -2.25
N ILE A 272 7.00 -21.75 -2.60
CA ILE A 272 7.70 -22.71 -1.75
C ILE A 272 9.09 -22.89 -2.36
N CYS A 273 10.12 -22.72 -1.53
CA CYS A 273 11.51 -22.91 -1.91
C CYS A 273 11.97 -24.25 -1.33
N ALA A 274 12.52 -25.13 -2.17
CA ALA A 274 13.08 -26.41 -1.74
C ALA A 274 14.19 -26.18 -0.70
N GLU A 275 15.03 -25.17 -0.95
CA GLU A 275 16.02 -24.70 0.00
C GLU A 275 15.58 -23.40 0.67
N LYS A 276 15.74 -23.31 1.99
CA LYS A 276 15.35 -22.11 2.75
C LYS A 276 16.19 -20.90 2.33
N CYS A 277 15.52 -19.76 2.15
CA CYS A 277 16.16 -18.45 2.05
C CYS A 277 16.94 -18.14 3.34
N LEU A 278 18.16 -17.63 3.20
CA LEU A 278 19.06 -17.30 4.30
C LEU A 278 18.97 -15.80 4.66
N ASN A 279 19.61 -15.42 5.76
CA ASN A 279 19.79 -14.02 6.18
C ASN A 279 18.49 -13.19 6.24
N GLY A 280 17.36 -13.82 6.54
CA GLY A 280 16.05 -13.17 6.62
C GLY A 280 15.34 -12.98 5.27
N GLY A 281 15.82 -13.60 4.20
CA GLY A 281 15.12 -13.64 2.92
C GLY A 281 13.78 -14.37 3.00
N LYS A 282 12.84 -13.99 2.14
CA LYS A 282 11.50 -14.59 2.06
C LYS A 282 11.32 -15.29 0.72
N CYS A 283 10.79 -16.51 0.75
CA CYS A 283 10.43 -17.19 -0.48
C CYS A 283 9.19 -16.51 -1.08
N ILE A 284 9.34 -15.90 -2.26
CA ILE A 284 8.25 -15.16 -2.92
C ILE A 284 7.68 -15.92 -4.12
N GLN A 285 8.49 -16.76 -4.76
CA GLN A 285 8.06 -17.66 -5.83
C GLN A 285 8.83 -19.00 -5.70
N LYS A 286 8.46 -20.00 -6.50
CA LYS A 286 9.14 -21.30 -6.50
C LYS A 286 10.66 -21.09 -6.61
N ASP A 287 11.38 -21.57 -5.60
CA ASP A 287 12.85 -21.47 -5.49
C ASP A 287 13.44 -20.06 -5.66
N THR A 288 12.64 -19.02 -5.42
CA THR A 288 13.03 -17.62 -5.59
C THR A 288 12.88 -16.84 -4.28
N CYS A 289 14.00 -16.34 -3.79
CA CYS A 289 14.08 -15.57 -2.55
C CYS A 289 14.09 -14.07 -2.81
N ASP A 290 13.23 -13.33 -2.11
CA ASP A 290 13.34 -11.88 -1.94
C ASP A 290 14.33 -11.59 -0.81
N CYS A 291 15.41 -10.89 -1.16
CA CYS A 291 16.52 -10.65 -0.25
C CYS A 291 16.44 -9.29 0.43
N PRO A 292 16.66 -9.24 1.76
CA PRO A 292 16.74 -7.97 2.46
C PRO A 292 17.92 -7.13 1.95
N LYS A 293 17.81 -5.81 2.10
CA LYS A 293 18.84 -4.87 1.66
C LYS A 293 20.21 -5.25 2.20
N GLY A 294 21.19 -5.32 1.31
CA GLY A 294 22.57 -5.72 1.64
C GLY A 294 22.83 -7.22 1.57
N TYR A 295 21.86 -8.02 1.12
CA TYR A 295 22.04 -9.44 0.78
C TYR A 295 21.63 -9.71 -0.67
N TYR A 296 22.25 -10.72 -1.28
CA TYR A 296 22.00 -11.14 -2.66
C TYR A 296 22.42 -12.61 -2.85
N GLY A 297 22.17 -13.16 -4.03
CA GLY A 297 22.30 -14.60 -4.32
C GLY A 297 20.93 -15.28 -4.39
N LEU A 298 20.89 -16.52 -4.85
CA LEU A 298 19.62 -17.25 -5.05
C LEU A 298 18.88 -17.51 -3.73
N ARG A 299 19.64 -17.59 -2.63
CA ARG A 299 19.15 -17.83 -1.27
C ARG A 299 19.52 -16.70 -0.32
N CYS A 300 19.91 -15.53 -0.83
CA CYS A 300 20.38 -14.41 -0.01
C CYS A 300 21.63 -14.75 0.83
N GLU A 301 22.48 -15.63 0.31
CA GLU A 301 23.67 -16.18 0.97
C GLU A 301 24.84 -15.19 1.00
N PHE A 302 24.90 -14.25 0.05
CA PHE A 302 25.97 -13.28 -0.06
C PHE A 302 25.55 -11.94 0.51
N SER A 303 26.47 -11.24 1.17
CA SER A 303 26.26 -9.88 1.67
C SER A 303 27.02 -8.85 0.86
N LYS A 304 26.36 -7.75 0.48
CA LYS A 304 26.95 -6.59 -0.19
C LYS A 304 26.74 -5.34 0.64
N CYS A 305 27.83 -4.61 0.88
CA CYS A 305 27.79 -3.36 1.59
C CYS A 305 27.70 -2.23 0.56
N ILE A 306 26.74 -1.31 0.74
CA ILE A 306 26.60 -0.12 -0.12
C ILE A 306 27.74 0.85 0.19
N ILE A 307 28.07 0.99 1.48
CA ILE A 307 29.28 1.68 1.94
C ILE A 307 30.38 0.62 2.05
N PRO A 308 31.46 0.72 1.24
CA PRO A 308 32.49 -0.31 1.21
C PRO A 308 33.21 -0.44 2.55
N CYS A 309 33.62 -1.65 2.88
CA CYS A 309 34.49 -1.91 4.02
C CYS A 309 35.90 -1.42 3.70
N LEU A 310 36.47 -0.61 4.59
CA LEU A 310 37.82 -0.08 4.46
C LEU A 310 38.85 -1.04 5.05
N ASN A 311 40.13 -0.77 4.82
CA ASN A 311 41.26 -1.44 5.47
C ASN A 311 41.21 -2.98 5.40
N GLY A 312 40.77 -3.53 4.27
CA GLY A 312 40.68 -4.98 4.05
C GLY A 312 39.51 -5.68 4.78
N GLY A 313 38.56 -4.92 5.33
CA GLY A 313 37.34 -5.47 5.91
C GLY A 313 36.46 -6.19 4.88
N ARG A 314 35.71 -7.20 5.32
CA ARG A 314 34.77 -7.94 4.46
C ARG A 314 33.34 -7.71 4.91
N CYS A 315 32.42 -7.52 3.97
CA CYS A 315 31.02 -7.31 4.31
C CYS A 315 30.44 -8.56 5.00
N ARG A 316 29.64 -8.36 6.05
CA ARG A 316 28.93 -9.43 6.77
C ARG A 316 27.41 -9.21 6.84
N GLY A 317 26.93 -8.03 6.45
CA GLY A 317 25.50 -7.71 6.41
C GLY A 317 25.25 -6.30 5.91
N ALA A 318 24.04 -5.79 6.10
CA ALA A 318 23.65 -4.45 5.65
C ALA A 318 24.56 -3.36 6.23
N ASN A 319 25.53 -2.89 5.43
CA ASN A 319 26.50 -1.85 5.80
C ASN A 319 27.29 -2.17 7.08
N LYS A 320 27.52 -3.45 7.37
CA LYS A 320 28.34 -3.90 8.51
C LYS A 320 29.51 -4.76 8.04
N CYS A 321 30.69 -4.38 8.47
CA CYS A 321 31.94 -4.99 8.07
C CYS A 321 32.53 -5.86 9.18
N ARG A 322 33.08 -7.01 8.78
CA ARG A 322 34.00 -7.78 9.60
C ARG A 322 35.39 -7.20 9.40
N CYS A 323 35.90 -6.55 10.43
CA CYS A 323 37.19 -5.87 10.39
C CYS A 323 38.36 -6.79 10.76
N PRO A 324 39.54 -6.58 10.18
CA PRO A 324 40.78 -7.18 10.67
C PRO A 324 41.08 -6.74 12.10
N SER A 325 41.93 -7.49 12.80
CA SER A 325 42.20 -7.32 14.24
C SER A 325 42.63 -5.90 14.63
N ALA A 326 43.35 -5.21 13.75
CA ALA A 326 43.85 -3.85 13.94
C ALA A 326 42.82 -2.75 13.63
N PHE A 327 41.60 -3.09 13.19
CA PHE A 327 40.58 -2.12 12.81
C PHE A 327 39.23 -2.42 13.48
N GLY A 328 38.36 -1.40 13.54
CA GLY A 328 37.02 -1.43 14.12
C GLY A 328 36.12 -0.34 13.52
N GLY A 329 34.89 -0.23 14.01
CA GLY A 329 33.84 0.56 13.36
C GLY A 329 32.96 -0.29 12.45
N ASP A 330 31.83 0.26 11.99
CA ASP A 330 30.90 -0.46 11.12
C ASP A 330 31.46 -0.66 9.70
N HIS A 331 32.46 0.15 9.32
CA HIS A 331 33.15 0.12 8.01
C HIS A 331 34.66 -0.08 8.11
N CYS A 332 35.18 -0.47 9.29
CA CYS A 332 36.61 -0.67 9.54
C CYS A 332 37.46 0.60 9.40
N GLU A 333 36.85 1.75 9.65
CA GLU A 333 37.43 3.08 9.55
C GLU A 333 38.27 3.47 10.79
N ILE A 334 38.09 2.76 11.92
CA ILE A 334 38.76 3.05 13.19
C ILE A 334 39.95 2.11 13.36
N MET A 335 41.15 2.63 13.61
CA MET A 335 42.30 1.80 13.99
C MET A 335 42.23 1.43 15.47
N ARG A 336 42.33 0.13 15.79
CA ARG A 336 42.43 -0.38 17.15
C ARG A 336 43.89 -0.32 17.58
N THR A 337 44.23 0.63 18.45
CA THR A 337 45.53 0.64 19.11
C THR A 337 45.59 -0.53 20.09
N THR A 338 46.32 -1.58 19.72
CA THR A 338 46.67 -2.63 20.68
C THR A 338 47.57 -2.01 21.73
N ARG A 339 47.08 -1.89 22.98
CA ARG A 339 47.95 -1.65 24.13
C ARG A 339 48.92 -2.82 24.22
N VAL A 340 50.12 -2.63 23.69
CA VAL A 340 51.25 -3.48 24.03
C VAL A 340 51.57 -3.14 25.49
N ASN A 341 51.24 -4.06 26.39
CA ASN A 341 51.74 -4.03 27.75
C ASN A 341 53.26 -4.21 27.70
N GLY A 342 53.97 -3.09 27.71
CA GLY A 342 55.41 -2.98 27.97
C GLY A 342 55.61 -1.68 28.73
N GLY A 343 55.56 -1.76 30.06
CA GLY A 343 55.61 -0.60 30.94
C GLY A 343 57.00 0.04 30.97
N SER A 344 57.02 1.37 31.09
CA SER A 344 57.83 2.14 32.04
C SER A 344 57.46 3.63 31.97
N GLY A 345 57.09 4.21 33.12
CA GLY A 345 57.29 5.65 33.40
C GLY A 345 56.11 6.62 33.21
N ILE A 346 55.38 6.83 34.30
CA ILE A 346 54.36 7.88 34.64
C ILE A 346 55.07 9.27 34.79
N PRO A 347 54.44 10.48 34.68
CA PRO A 347 53.08 10.78 35.16
C PRO A 347 52.10 11.56 34.27
N SER A 348 50.83 11.29 34.56
CA SER A 348 49.70 12.18 34.34
C SER A 348 49.93 13.52 35.05
N ARG A 349 49.92 14.62 34.31
CA ARG A 349 49.69 15.95 34.89
C ARG A 349 48.54 16.62 34.14
N ARG A 350 47.52 16.99 34.93
CA ARG A 350 46.34 17.75 34.54
C ARG A 350 46.73 19.13 34.01
N GLN A 351 45.98 19.54 32.98
CA GLN A 351 45.48 20.88 32.64
C GLN A 351 46.49 22.05 32.63
N HIS A 352 46.61 22.76 31.51
CA HIS A 352 45.76 23.93 31.27
C HIS A 352 45.91 24.48 29.84
N SER A 353 44.73 24.76 29.30
CA SER A 353 44.43 25.78 28.29
C SER A 353 45.13 27.11 28.53
N HIS A 354 45.71 27.69 27.49
CA HIS A 354 45.88 29.13 27.36
C HIS A 354 45.11 29.63 26.14
N SER A 355 44.13 30.48 26.44
CA SER A 355 43.37 31.36 25.57
C SER A 355 43.99 32.75 25.58
N LEU A 356 43.90 33.46 24.44
CA LEU A 356 43.87 34.93 24.32
C LEU A 356 42.79 35.21 23.25
N SER A 357 41.54 35.54 23.60
CA SER A 357 40.96 36.86 23.94
C SER A 357 41.14 37.89 22.82
N SER A 358 40.08 38.46 22.24
CA SER A 358 39.27 39.56 22.79
C SER A 358 37.90 39.65 22.08
N ALA A 359 36.78 40.18 22.61
CA ALA A 359 36.52 41.08 23.74
C ALA A 359 35.08 40.88 24.29
N ALA A 360 34.88 41.24 25.57
CA ALA A 360 33.59 41.62 26.19
C ALA A 360 33.19 43.04 25.71
N GLU A 361 31.95 43.54 25.74
CA GLU A 361 31.01 43.84 26.85
C GLU A 361 29.57 43.92 26.26
N ALA A 362 28.41 43.86 26.94
CA ALA A 362 28.01 44.31 28.27
C ALA A 362 26.74 43.56 28.77
N SER A 363 26.33 43.91 30.00
CA SER A 363 25.59 43.16 31.03
C SER A 363 24.04 43.04 30.95
N ASN A 364 23.55 41.99 31.62
CA ASN A 364 22.34 41.77 32.45
C ASN A 364 20.95 42.33 32.07
N SER A 365 19.93 41.46 32.09
CA SER A 365 18.89 41.39 33.16
C SER A 365 17.86 40.26 32.91
N GLU A 366 17.17 39.88 33.98
CA GLU A 366 16.29 38.72 34.18
C GLU A 366 14.92 38.73 33.43
N VAL A 367 14.16 37.64 33.64
CA VAL A 367 12.69 37.42 33.50
C VAL A 367 12.26 36.47 32.36
N GLY A 368 11.37 35.53 32.70
CA GLY A 368 11.07 34.30 31.94
C GLY A 368 10.02 34.36 30.83
N GLY A 369 9.57 33.16 30.41
CA GLY A 369 8.42 32.94 29.52
C GLY A 369 8.74 32.31 28.14
N ASP A 370 8.06 31.19 27.85
CA ASP A 370 7.50 30.70 26.57
C ASP A 370 8.35 30.63 25.26
N GLY A 371 8.07 29.60 24.43
CA GLY A 371 8.19 29.70 22.96
C GLY A 371 9.25 28.87 22.21
N ARG A 372 8.78 27.84 21.51
CA ARG A 372 9.19 27.35 20.15
C ARG A 372 10.67 27.49 19.73
N GLY A 373 11.42 26.38 19.73
CA GLY A 373 12.71 26.27 19.06
C GLY A 373 12.61 26.05 17.54
N LYS A 374 12.82 27.11 16.75
CA LYS A 374 13.02 27.09 15.28
C LYS A 374 14.32 26.36 14.91
N GLY A 375 14.31 25.57 13.83
CA GLY A 375 15.46 24.80 13.36
C GLY A 375 16.62 25.69 12.87
N ARG A 376 17.81 25.53 13.45
CA ARG A 376 19.01 26.25 12.99
C ARG A 376 19.55 25.65 11.69
N CYS A 377 19.78 26.49 10.68
CA CYS A 377 20.45 26.09 9.43
C CYS A 377 21.90 25.64 9.68
N PRO A 378 22.45 24.71 8.86
CA PRO A 378 23.87 24.39 8.86
C PRO A 378 24.67 25.66 8.58
N ARG A 379 25.83 25.84 9.24
CA ARG A 379 26.51 27.14 9.36
C ARG A 379 26.72 27.92 8.04
N HIS A 380 26.76 27.30 6.85
CA HIS A 380 26.75 27.99 5.56
C HIS A 380 26.11 27.14 4.44
N CYS A 381 25.17 27.71 3.66
CA CYS A 381 24.50 27.07 2.51
C CYS A 381 25.28 27.12 1.19
N GLY A 382 26.62 27.20 1.26
CA GLY A 382 27.47 27.43 0.08
C GLY A 382 27.21 28.82 -0.54
N ALA A 383 27.85 29.11 -1.68
CA ALA A 383 27.64 30.36 -2.43
C ALA A 383 26.44 30.29 -3.40
N HIS A 384 25.77 29.14 -3.48
CA HIS A 384 24.73 28.81 -4.48
C HIS A 384 23.44 28.29 -3.85
N GLY A 385 23.11 28.76 -2.64
CA GLY A 385 21.88 28.37 -1.95
C GLY A 385 21.50 29.31 -0.82
N THR A 386 20.20 29.40 -0.56
CA THR A 386 19.60 30.27 0.46
C THR A 386 19.07 29.43 1.63
N CYS A 387 19.38 29.82 2.87
CA CYS A 387 18.84 29.14 4.06
C CYS A 387 17.35 29.47 4.24
N GLN A 388 16.53 28.45 4.50
CA GLN A 388 15.14 28.61 4.92
C GLN A 388 15.02 28.34 6.43
N PRO A 389 14.93 29.38 7.29
CA PRO A 389 15.09 29.26 8.74
C PRO A 389 13.96 28.48 9.43
N GLU A 390 12.78 28.41 8.82
CA GLU A 390 11.64 27.69 9.42
C GLU A 390 11.79 26.16 9.33
N ARG A 391 12.60 25.69 8.37
CA ARG A 391 12.81 24.26 8.09
C ARG A 391 14.24 23.79 8.38
N GLY A 392 15.18 24.71 8.61
CA GLY A 392 16.59 24.39 8.88
C GLY A 392 17.34 23.77 7.69
N ILE A 393 16.90 24.05 6.45
CA ILE A 393 17.45 23.47 5.22
C ILE A 393 17.93 24.55 4.24
N CYS A 394 18.89 24.20 3.38
CA CYS A 394 19.37 25.05 2.29
C CYS A 394 18.59 24.74 1.01
N ILE A 395 18.07 25.76 0.35
CA ILE A 395 17.47 25.66 -0.99
C ILE A 395 18.53 26.05 -2.00
N CYS A 396 18.82 25.17 -2.95
CA CYS A 396 19.88 25.38 -3.93
C CYS A 396 19.39 26.08 -5.19
N GLU A 397 20.24 26.91 -5.77
CA GLU A 397 20.01 27.52 -7.08
C GLU A 397 19.97 26.45 -8.19
N PRO A 398 19.31 26.71 -9.33
CA PRO A 398 19.21 25.75 -10.44
C PRO A 398 20.58 25.26 -10.91
N GLY A 399 20.71 23.94 -11.08
CA GLY A 399 21.98 23.30 -11.41
C GLY A 399 22.88 23.03 -10.19
N TRP A 400 22.45 23.37 -8.97
CA TRP A 400 23.15 23.03 -7.73
C TRP A 400 22.31 22.12 -6.83
N PHE A 401 22.95 21.19 -6.14
CA PHE A 401 22.28 20.23 -5.26
C PHE A 401 23.13 19.80 -4.06
N GLY A 402 22.48 19.14 -3.10
CA GLY A 402 23.08 18.65 -1.84
C GLY A 402 22.74 19.53 -0.64
N LYS A 403 22.93 19.00 0.58
CA LYS A 403 22.48 19.62 1.85
C LYS A 403 23.04 21.03 2.13
N MET A 404 24.12 21.43 1.44
CA MET A 404 24.75 22.76 1.53
C MET A 404 24.96 23.40 0.16
N CYS A 405 24.29 22.91 -0.90
CA CYS A 405 24.32 23.49 -2.25
C CYS A 405 25.72 23.70 -2.86
N ARG A 406 26.61 22.72 -2.69
CA ARG A 406 28.00 22.77 -3.19
C ARG A 406 28.27 21.83 -4.38
N ARG A 407 27.28 21.08 -4.87
CA ARG A 407 27.46 20.16 -6.00
C ARG A 407 26.75 20.71 -7.23
N ARG A 408 27.43 20.78 -8.38
CA ARG A 408 26.86 21.27 -9.64
C ARG A 408 26.45 20.11 -10.55
N GLY A 409 25.28 20.20 -11.18
CA GLY A 409 24.74 19.22 -12.13
C GLY A 409 24.61 19.84 -13.51
N ALA A 410 25.17 19.19 -14.52
CA ALA A 410 25.07 19.64 -15.90
C ALA A 410 23.68 19.32 -16.47
N PHE A 411 22.95 20.34 -16.90
CA PHE A 411 21.88 20.18 -17.89
C PHE A 411 22.53 20.17 -19.27
N HIS A 412 22.56 19.01 -19.94
CA HIS A 412 22.16 18.86 -21.34
C HIS A 412 22.29 17.39 -21.81
N ASN A 413 21.32 17.02 -22.66
CA ASN A 413 21.25 15.88 -23.59
C ASN A 413 20.61 14.57 -23.09
N PHE A 414 19.30 14.46 -23.37
CA PHE A 414 18.70 13.22 -23.87
C PHE A 414 19.41 12.80 -25.18
N PRO A 415 19.68 11.50 -25.35
CA PRO A 415 19.16 10.83 -26.53
C PRO A 415 18.41 9.53 -26.16
N ASN A 416 17.31 9.31 -26.88
CA ASN A 416 16.61 8.02 -27.01
C ASN A 416 17.60 6.91 -27.38
N PHE A 417 17.38 5.69 -26.86
CA PHE A 417 17.52 4.43 -27.61
C PHE A 417 16.99 3.27 -26.74
N PHE A 418 15.93 2.57 -27.20
CA PHE A 418 15.77 1.11 -27.05
C PHE A 418 17.07 0.41 -27.49
N PRO A 419 17.42 -0.88 -27.18
CA PRO A 419 16.55 -2.08 -26.98
C PRO A 419 17.15 -3.05 -25.90
N PRO A 420 16.82 -4.37 -25.84
CA PRO A 420 15.75 -5.16 -26.46
C PRO A 420 14.60 -5.57 -25.52
#